data_AF-A0AAV2MXM3-F1
#
_entry.id   AF-A0AAV2MXM3-F1
#
_cell.length_a   1.000
_cell.length_b   1.000
_cell.length_c   1.000
_cell.angle_alpha   90.00
_cell.angle_beta   90.00
_cell.angle_gamma   90.00
#
_symmetry.space_group_name_H-M   'P 1'
#
loop_
_entity.id
_entity.type
_entity.pdbx_description
1 polymer ?
#
loop_
_entity_poly.entity_id
_entity_poly.type
_entity_poly.pdbx_seq_one_letter_code
_entity_poly.pdbx_strand_id
1 'polypeptide(L)'
;MPFTNRRYQVFCVLFAGYLYLRQRQRQRRTRSIGVSDIFRRRLQFGDGHNILEELRFGDAEFFFIYTRMNTERFEYVLGLVGPLLKKRKMYTALTPAQRLSITLRFLAAGDSQDSLSFAYRCVQSTVSVLNRCT
;
A
#
# COMPACT_ATOMS: atom_id res chain seq x y z
N MET A 1 43.22 -26.60 41.56
CA MET A 1 43.66 -26.80 40.16
C MET A 1 42.73 -26.05 39.21
N PRO A 2 43.17 -24.97 38.53
CA PRO A 2 42.28 -24.05 37.82
C PRO A 2 42.31 -24.34 36.30
N PHE A 3 41.64 -25.40 35.84
CA PHE A 3 41.57 -25.71 34.40
C PHE A 3 40.14 -25.77 33.83
N THR A 4 39.12 -25.55 34.65
CA THR A 4 37.72 -25.49 34.22
C THR A 4 37.34 -24.14 33.62
N ASN A 5 37.98 -23.05 34.04
CA ASN A 5 37.62 -21.66 33.66
C ASN A 5 37.71 -21.36 32.16
N ARG A 6 38.74 -21.89 31.47
CA ARG A 6 39.02 -21.50 30.07
C ARG A 6 37.96 -22.04 29.09
N ARG A 7 37.38 -23.22 29.37
CA ARG A 7 36.31 -23.80 28.53
C ARG A 7 34.99 -23.04 28.71
N TYR A 8 34.64 -22.68 29.94
CA TYR A 8 33.44 -21.86 30.20
C TYR A 8 33.56 -20.46 29.61
N GLN A 9 34.75 -19.85 29.64
CA GLN A 9 34.98 -18.56 28.99
C GLN A 9 34.72 -18.61 27.48
N VAL A 10 35.20 -19.64 26.78
CA VAL A 10 34.95 -19.79 25.33
C VAL A 10 33.47 -19.97 25.03
N PHE A 11 32.76 -20.80 25.80
CA PHE A 11 31.31 -20.97 25.67
C PHE A 11 30.54 -19.66 25.90
N CYS A 12 30.90 -18.89 26.93
CA CYS A 12 30.28 -17.60 27.21
C CYS A 12 30.46 -16.59 26.06
N VAL A 13 31.65 -16.54 25.45
CA VAL A 13 31.92 -15.64 24.31
C VAL A 13 31.13 -16.07 23.07
N LEU A 14 31.08 -17.36 22.76
CA LEU A 14 30.30 -17.87 21.63
C LEU A 14 28.79 -17.64 21.84
N PHE A 15 28.29 -17.86 23.05
CA PHE A 15 26.88 -17.64 23.40
C PHE A 15 26.52 -16.15 23.34
N ALA A 16 27.36 -15.27 23.88
CA ALA A 16 27.18 -13.82 23.78
C ALA A 16 27.21 -13.34 22.33
N GLY A 17 28.15 -13.86 21.51
CA GLY A 17 28.22 -13.59 20.08
C GLY A 17 26.97 -14.06 19.32
N TYR A 18 26.48 -15.26 19.62
CA TYR A 18 25.22 -15.78 19.05
C TYR A 18 24.01 -14.91 19.42
N LEU A 19 23.88 -14.52 20.69
CA LEU A 19 22.79 -13.65 21.15
C LEU A 19 22.85 -12.27 20.48
N TYR A 20 24.04 -11.68 20.35
CA TYR A 20 24.25 -10.41 19.65
C TYR A 20 23.83 -10.47 18.18
N LEU A 21 24.25 -11.53 17.45
CA LEU A 21 23.84 -11.74 16.06
C LEU A 21 22.33 -11.94 15.92
N ARG A 22 21.71 -12.70 16.83
CA ARG A 22 20.26 -12.92 16.86
C ARG A 22 19.48 -11.62 17.14
N GLN A 23 19.97 -10.78 18.04
CA GLN A 23 19.35 -9.48 18.33
C GLN A 23 19.48 -8.51 17.15
N ARG A 24 20.64 -8.47 16.47
CA ARG A 24 20.85 -7.67 15.27
C ARG A 24 19.97 -8.12 14.09
N GLN A 25 19.77 -9.43 13.91
CA GLN A 25 18.79 -9.94 12.94
C GLN A 25 17.35 -9.56 13.29
N ARG A 26 16.98 -9.59 14.58
CA ARG A 26 15.64 -9.16 15.04
C ARG A 26 15.42 -7.67 14.81
N GLN A 27 16.44 -6.84 15.05
CA GLN A 27 16.41 -5.41 14.73
C GLN A 27 16.31 -5.12 13.23
N ARG A 28 16.98 -5.92 12.38
CA ARG A 28 16.82 -5.85 10.91
C ARG A 28 15.41 -6.28 10.45
N ARG A 29 14.73 -7.15 11.19
CA ARG A 29 13.33 -7.54 10.92
C ARG A 29 12.33 -6.46 11.35
N THR A 30 12.63 -5.70 12.40
CA THR A 30 11.98 -4.39 12.64
C THR A 30 12.54 -3.35 11.68
N ARG A 31 12.37 -3.57 10.37
CA ARG A 31 12.38 -2.45 9.42
C ARG A 31 11.34 -1.48 9.93
N SER A 32 11.72 -0.21 10.12
CA SER A 32 10.76 0.87 10.25
C SER A 32 9.77 0.70 9.10
N ILE A 33 8.51 0.38 9.42
CA ILE A 33 7.40 0.38 8.45
C ILE A 33 7.05 1.86 8.23
N GLY A 34 8.06 2.64 7.86
CA GLY A 34 7.96 4.02 7.49
C GLY A 34 7.50 4.02 6.05
N VAL A 35 6.20 4.25 5.86
CA VAL A 35 5.71 4.65 4.55
C VAL A 35 6.46 5.92 4.16
N SER A 36 7.12 5.88 2.99
CA SER A 36 7.90 7.01 2.45
C SER A 36 7.08 8.30 2.48
N ASP A 37 7.71 9.45 2.73
CA ASP A 37 6.98 10.71 2.99
C ASP A 37 6.03 11.11 1.86
N ILE A 38 6.38 10.76 0.61
CA ILE A 38 5.54 10.99 -0.58
C ILE A 38 4.15 10.35 -0.44
N PHE A 39 4.05 9.20 0.24
CA PHE A 39 2.84 8.42 0.43
C PHE A 39 2.08 8.77 1.71
N ARG A 40 2.68 9.56 2.62
CA ARG A 40 2.02 10.02 3.85
C ARG A 40 0.94 11.07 3.56
N ARG A 41 1.15 11.90 2.54
CA ARG A 41 0.24 13.01 2.18
C ARG A 41 -0.79 12.62 1.11
N ARG A 42 -1.36 11.41 1.18
CA ARG A 42 -2.37 10.95 0.21
C ARG A 42 -3.65 11.79 0.22
N LEU A 43 -4.14 12.18 1.39
CA LEU A 43 -5.39 12.95 1.48
C LEU A 43 -5.27 14.36 0.88
N GLN A 44 -4.06 14.92 0.86
CA GLN A 44 -3.82 16.29 0.36
C GLN A 44 -3.52 16.31 -1.14
N PHE A 45 -2.86 15.27 -1.65
CA PHE A 45 -2.24 15.32 -2.98
C PHE A 45 -2.40 14.03 -3.78
N GLY A 46 -3.17 13.07 -3.30
CA GLY A 46 -3.50 11.87 -4.06
C GLY A 46 -4.77 12.11 -4.86
N ASP A 47 -4.80 11.63 -6.10
CA ASP A 47 -5.94 11.79 -7.01
C ASP A 47 -7.27 11.43 -6.36
N GLY A 48 -7.27 10.43 -5.48
CA GLY A 48 -8.47 9.87 -4.89
C GLY A 48 -9.37 10.81 -4.09
N HIS A 49 -8.85 11.88 -3.48
CA HIS A 49 -9.65 12.90 -2.77
C HIS A 49 -9.58 14.28 -3.47
N ASN A 50 -8.88 14.34 -4.60
CA ASN A 50 -8.72 15.55 -5.39
C ASN A 50 -9.38 15.30 -6.75
N ILE A 51 -8.57 15.03 -7.78
CA ILE A 51 -8.98 14.83 -9.17
C ILE A 51 -10.16 13.85 -9.31
N LEU A 52 -10.15 12.71 -8.64
CA LEU A 52 -11.22 11.73 -8.78
C LEU A 52 -12.58 12.29 -8.33
N GLU A 53 -12.62 13.03 -7.22
CA GLU A 53 -13.86 13.63 -6.72
C GLU A 53 -14.27 14.84 -7.57
N GLU A 54 -13.31 15.68 -7.95
CA GLU A 54 -13.53 16.81 -8.85
C GLU A 54 -14.13 16.37 -10.18
N LEU A 55 -13.57 15.33 -10.82
CA LEU A 55 -14.07 14.82 -12.09
C LEU A 55 -15.43 14.14 -11.92
N ARG A 56 -15.63 13.39 -10.84
CA ARG A 56 -16.87 12.65 -10.58
C ARG A 56 -18.08 13.57 -10.42
N PHE A 57 -17.91 14.78 -9.88
CA PHE A 57 -19.00 15.73 -9.64
C PHE A 57 -18.96 16.98 -10.55
N GLY A 58 -17.83 17.27 -11.19
CA GLY A 58 -17.65 18.48 -12.00
C GLY A 58 -17.85 18.27 -13.50
N ASP A 59 -17.20 17.25 -14.09
CA ASP A 59 -17.21 17.05 -15.54
C ASP A 59 -17.17 15.56 -15.93
N ALA A 60 -18.29 15.10 -16.51
CA ALA A 60 -18.47 13.71 -16.92
C ALA A 60 -17.57 13.31 -18.11
N GLU A 61 -17.18 14.24 -18.99
CA GLU A 61 -16.32 13.95 -20.14
C GLU A 61 -14.90 13.65 -19.66
N PHE A 62 -14.34 14.52 -18.83
CA PHE A 62 -13.02 14.28 -18.24
C PHE A 62 -13.02 13.06 -17.31
N PHE A 63 -14.11 12.79 -16.59
CA PHE A 63 -14.25 11.54 -15.83
C PHE A 63 -14.17 10.31 -16.73
N PHE A 64 -14.82 10.33 -17.90
CA PHE A 64 -14.73 9.25 -18.88
C PHE A 64 -13.32 9.10 -19.44
N ILE A 65 -12.62 10.21 -19.74
CA ILE A 65 -11.24 10.14 -20.20
C ILE A 65 -10.34 9.53 -19.11
N TYR A 66 -10.55 9.92 -17.86
CA TYR A 66 -9.76 9.48 -16.72
C TYR A 66 -10.01 8.02 -16.33
N THR A 67 -11.26 7.56 -16.29
CA THR A 67 -11.60 6.18 -15.84
C THR A 67 -11.93 5.20 -16.98
N ARG A 68 -12.16 5.69 -18.20
CA ARG A 68 -12.75 4.96 -19.34
C ARG A 68 -14.16 4.42 -19.06
N MET A 69 -14.87 5.02 -18.10
CA MET A 69 -16.23 4.67 -17.73
C MET A 69 -17.04 5.95 -17.45
N ASN A 70 -18.32 5.96 -17.80
CA ASN A 70 -19.18 7.08 -17.44
C ASN A 70 -19.53 7.04 -15.95
N THR A 71 -19.86 8.20 -15.38
CA THR A 71 -20.12 8.34 -13.94
C THR A 71 -21.26 7.43 -13.47
N GLU A 72 -22.36 7.33 -14.24
CA GLU A 72 -23.51 6.50 -13.89
C GLU A 72 -23.17 5.01 -13.77
N ARG A 73 -22.44 4.44 -14.73
CA ARG A 73 -22.03 3.02 -14.62
C ARG A 73 -20.99 2.83 -13.53
N PHE A 74 -20.13 3.83 -13.32
CA PHE A 74 -19.18 3.79 -12.23
C PHE A 74 -19.91 3.69 -10.87
N GLU A 75 -20.92 4.51 -10.63
CA GLU A 75 -21.76 4.42 -9.42
C GLU A 75 -22.47 3.08 -9.31
N TYR A 76 -23.06 2.60 -10.41
CA TYR A 76 -23.76 1.33 -10.42
C TYR A 76 -22.83 0.18 -10.05
N VAL A 77 -21.66 0.09 -10.70
CA VAL A 77 -20.65 -0.93 -10.39
C VAL A 77 -20.16 -0.76 -8.95
N LEU A 78 -19.90 0.47 -8.52
CA LEU A 78 -19.48 0.75 -7.14
C LEU A 78 -20.53 0.30 -6.12
N GLY A 79 -21.83 0.39 -6.43
CA GLY A 79 -22.90 -0.16 -5.60
C GLY A 79 -22.83 -1.68 -5.46
N LEU A 80 -22.50 -2.38 -6.55
CA LEU A 80 -22.38 -3.84 -6.59
C LEU A 80 -21.10 -4.35 -5.90
N VAL A 81 -19.95 -3.77 -6.23
CA VAL A 81 -18.64 -4.24 -5.74
C VAL A 81 -18.18 -3.52 -4.48
N GLY A 82 -18.78 -2.39 -4.13
CA GLY A 82 -18.42 -1.58 -2.97
C GLY A 82 -18.32 -2.37 -1.65
N PRO A 83 -19.27 -3.27 -1.34
CA PRO A 83 -19.19 -4.15 -0.17
C PRO A 83 -17.96 -5.06 -0.18
N LEU A 84 -17.58 -5.59 -1.35
CA LEU A 84 -16.42 -6.48 -1.54
C LEU A 84 -15.10 -5.70 -1.47
N LEU A 85 -15.11 -4.45 -1.94
CA LEU A 85 -13.95 -3.56 -1.93
C LEU A 85 -13.73 -2.89 -0.56
N LYS A 86 -14.68 -2.97 0.37
CA LYS A 86 -14.57 -2.35 1.69
C LYS A 86 -13.58 -3.13 2.56
N LYS A 87 -12.44 -2.51 2.91
CA LYS A 87 -11.59 -2.99 4.02
C LYS A 87 -12.03 -2.35 5.33
N ARG A 88 -11.61 -2.96 6.46
CA ARG A 88 -11.77 -2.38 7.80
C ARG A 88 -11.33 -0.90 7.79
N LYS A 89 -12.11 -0.05 8.44
CA LYS A 89 -11.85 1.39 8.54
C LYS A 89 -10.50 1.61 9.23
N MET A 90 -9.48 1.87 8.43
CA MET A 90 -8.20 2.42 8.83
C MET A 90 -8.07 3.77 8.15
N TYR A 91 -7.50 4.76 8.84
CA TYR A 91 -7.29 6.11 8.30
C TYR A 91 -6.53 6.11 6.96
N THR A 92 -5.72 5.09 6.70
CA THR A 92 -4.90 4.94 5.50
C THR A 92 -5.52 4.03 4.43
N ALA A 93 -6.72 3.50 4.66
CA ALA A 93 -7.37 2.58 3.73
C ALA A 93 -7.95 3.34 2.52
N LEU A 94 -7.65 2.86 1.31
CA LEU A 94 -8.30 3.34 0.07
C LEU A 94 -9.80 3.07 0.13
N THR A 95 -10.60 4.07 -0.24
CA THR A 95 -12.05 3.94 -0.33
C THR A 95 -12.44 2.97 -1.45
N PRO A 96 -13.64 2.38 -1.42
CA PRO A 96 -14.12 1.52 -2.51
C PRO A 96 -14.08 2.23 -3.87
N ALA A 97 -14.44 3.51 -3.93
CA ALA A 97 -14.40 4.31 -5.16
C ALA A 97 -12.96 4.44 -5.70
N GLN A 98 -11.99 4.75 -4.82
CA GLN A 98 -10.58 4.84 -5.21
C GLN A 98 -10.02 3.53 -5.72
N ARG A 99 -10.44 2.41 -5.12
CA ARG A 99 -10.02 1.08 -5.59
C ARG A 99 -10.57 0.79 -6.96
N LEU A 100 -11.86 1.05 -7.17
CA LEU A 100 -12.51 0.86 -8.45
C LEU A 100 -11.85 1.73 -9.52
N SER A 101 -11.57 3.00 -9.24
CA SER A 101 -10.91 3.91 -10.19
C SER A 101 -9.48 3.45 -10.53
N ILE A 102 -8.69 3.00 -9.55
CA ILE A 102 -7.36 2.40 -9.79
C ILE A 102 -7.47 1.18 -10.71
N THR A 103 -8.42 0.28 -10.41
CA THR A 103 -8.63 -0.93 -11.22
C THR A 103 -9.05 -0.60 -12.64
N LEU A 104 -9.97 0.35 -12.83
CA LEU A 104 -10.40 0.78 -14.15
C LEU A 104 -9.27 1.45 -14.94
N ARG A 105 -8.48 2.31 -14.31
CA ARG A 105 -7.30 2.91 -14.95
C ARG A 105 -6.26 1.86 -15.34
N PHE A 106 -6.07 0.82 -14.53
CA PHE A 106 -5.18 -0.28 -14.88
C PHE A 106 -5.72 -1.13 -16.04
N LEU A 107 -6.97 -1.58 -15.96
CA LEU A 107 -7.55 -2.53 -16.91
C LEU A 107 -8.01 -1.89 -18.22
N ALA A 108 -8.66 -0.74 -18.14
CA ALA A 108 -9.28 -0.09 -19.29
C ALA A 108 -8.39 1.01 -19.89
N ALA A 109 -7.71 1.81 -19.06
CA ALA A 109 -6.80 2.85 -19.57
C ALA A 109 -5.38 2.31 -19.85
N GLY A 110 -4.99 1.17 -19.27
CA GLY A 110 -3.68 0.56 -19.45
C GLY A 110 -2.56 1.22 -18.64
N ASP A 111 -2.90 1.95 -17.56
CA ASP A 111 -1.90 2.62 -16.73
C ASP A 111 -0.97 1.60 -16.03
N SER A 112 0.32 1.94 -15.93
CA SER A 112 1.27 1.11 -15.18
C SER A 112 1.00 1.17 -13.67
N GLN A 113 1.36 0.10 -12.95
CA GLN A 113 1.22 0.06 -11.49
C GLN A 113 2.04 1.16 -10.79
N ASP A 114 3.16 1.58 -11.38
CA ASP A 114 3.99 2.67 -10.88
C ASP A 114 3.29 4.03 -11.03
N SER A 115 2.71 4.30 -12.20
CA SER A 115 1.93 5.51 -12.44
C SER A 115 0.79 5.65 -11.43
N LEU A 116 0.03 4.57 -11.23
CA LEU A 116 -1.08 4.52 -10.27
C LEU A 116 -0.60 4.67 -8.81
N SER A 117 0.55 4.07 -8.47
CA SER A 117 1.19 4.20 -7.16
C SER A 117 1.49 5.67 -6.84
N PHE A 118 2.06 6.41 -7.79
CA PHE A 118 2.35 7.84 -7.61
C PHE A 118 1.07 8.68 -7.58
N ALA A 119 0.15 8.48 -8.52
CA ALA A 119 -1.09 9.25 -8.62
C ALA A 119 -1.97 9.11 -7.36
N TYR A 120 -2.18 7.88 -6.87
CA TYR A 120 -2.97 7.63 -5.66
C TYR A 120 -2.15 7.67 -4.37
N ARG A 121 -0.85 8.01 -4.45
CA ARG A 121 0.10 8.04 -3.33
C ARG A 121 -0.04 6.80 -2.45
N CYS A 122 0.03 5.63 -3.07
CA CYS A 122 -0.05 4.35 -2.39
C CYS A 122 1.11 3.47 -2.83
N VAL A 123 1.61 2.63 -1.92
CA VAL A 123 2.74 1.76 -2.23
C VAL A 123 2.33 0.80 -3.35
N GLN A 124 3.20 0.59 -4.33
CA GLN A 124 2.98 -0.30 -5.48
C GLN A 124 2.44 -1.69 -5.09
N SER A 125 2.89 -2.24 -3.97
CA SER A 125 2.37 -3.52 -3.43
C SER A 125 0.86 -3.49 -3.18
N THR A 126 0.30 -2.34 -2.80
CA THR A 126 -1.14 -2.13 -2.61
C THR A 126 -1.88 -2.18 -3.94
N VAL A 127 -1.36 -1.50 -4.96
CA VAL A 127 -1.92 -1.51 -6.33
C VAL A 127 -1.88 -2.93 -6.91
N SER A 128 -0.75 -3.60 -6.77
CA SER A 128 -0.54 -4.97 -7.24
C SER A 128 -1.49 -5.98 -6.57
N VAL A 129 -1.80 -5.79 -5.28
CA VAL A 129 -2.80 -6.62 -4.58
C VAL A 129 -4.21 -6.33 -5.10
N LEU A 130 -4.57 -5.06 -5.34
CA LEU A 130 -5.88 -4.72 -5.88
C LEU A 130 -6.14 -5.39 -7.22
N ASN A 131 -5.17 -5.30 -8.14
CA ASN A 131 -5.33 -5.82 -9.51
C ASN A 131 -5.24 -7.36 -9.60
N ARG A 132 -4.83 -8.05 -8.52
CA ARG A 132 -4.82 -9.52 -8.46
C ARG A 132 -6.06 -10.12 -7.80
N CYS A 133 -6.85 -9.32 -7.09
CA CYS A 133 -8.01 -9.79 -6.33
C CYS A 133 -9.34 -9.63 -7.08
N THR A 134 -9.34 -8.96 -8.23
CA THR A 134 -10.46 -8.84 -9.18
C THR A 134 -10.29 -9.86 -10.28
#